data_AF-A0A850DWW9-F1
#
_entry.id   AF-A0A850DWW9-F1
#
_cell.length_a   1.000
_cell.length_b   1.000
_cell.length_c   1.000
_cell.angle_alpha   90.00
_cell.angle_beta   90.00
_cell.angle_gamma   90.00
#
_symmetry.space_group_name_H-M   'P 1'
#
loop_
_entity.id
_entity.type
_entity.pdbx_description
1 polymer ?
#
loop_
_entity_poly.entity_id
_entity_poly.type
_entity_poly.pdbx_seq_one_letter_code
_entity_poly.pdbx_strand_id
1 'polypeptide(L)' 'MAGRVVGWVAFAVGAVLVALFFGVAFQVTSCADAIPGGTSVCTSGPAVGWPLVWVFVGIAVVSVALAAWQVVRELRRPQR' A
#
# COMPACT_ATOMS: atom_id res chain seq x y z
N MET A 1 16.77 1.98 22.56
CA MET A 1 15.29 1.95 22.57
C MET A 1 14.69 2.66 21.36
N ALA A 2 15.18 3.85 20.99
CA ALA A 2 14.76 4.59 19.77
C ALA A 2 14.84 3.77 18.46
N GLY A 3 15.87 2.91 18.29
CA GLY A 3 16.04 2.12 17.06
C GLY A 3 14.86 1.17 16.75
N ARG A 4 14.13 0.70 17.77
CA ARG A 4 12.99 -0.20 17.56
C ARG A 4 11.77 0.55 17.01
N VAL A 5 11.56 1.79 17.46
CA VAL A 5 10.52 2.71 16.99
C VAL A 5 10.78 3.11 15.56
N VAL A 6 12.01 3.55 15.28
CA VAL A 6 12.46 3.95 13.95
C VAL A 6 12.31 2.78 12.97
N GLY A 7 12.62 1.55 13.40
CA GLY A 7 12.38 0.34 12.61
C GLY A 7 10.91 0.12 12.23
N TRP A 8 9.99 0.22 13.20
CA TRP A 8 8.55 0.07 12.93
C TRP A 8 7.98 1.18 12.05
N VAL A 9 8.44 2.43 12.24
CA VAL A 9 8.04 3.56 11.40
C VAL A 9 8.55 3.37 9.97
N ALA A 10 9.82 3.00 9.79
CA ALA A 10 10.39 2.73 8.47
C ALA A 10 9.65 1.58 7.76
N PHE A 11 9.29 0.52 8.50
CA PHE A 11 8.51 -0.58 7.97
C PHE A 11 7.10 -0.14 7.53
N ALA A 12 6.41 0.65 8.36
CA ALA A 12 5.09 1.20 8.03
C ALA A 12 5.14 2.09 6.79
N VAL A 13 6.14 2.97 6.68
CA VAL A 13 6.36 3.80 5.50
C VAL A 13 6.60 2.94 4.26
N GLY A 14 7.45 1.92 4.36
CA GLY A 14 7.71 0.99 3.26
C GLY A 14 6.43 0.28 2.79
N ALA A 15 5.62 -0.21 3.72
CA ALA A 15 4.34 -0.87 3.38
C ALA A 15 3.37 0.08 2.67
N VAL A 16 3.28 1.34 3.11
CA VAL A 16 2.47 2.37 2.44
C VAL A 16 2.99 2.67 1.04
N LEU A 17 4.30 2.82 0.87
CA LEU A 17 4.91 3.04 -0.45
C LEU A 17 4.64 1.88 -1.41
N VAL A 18 4.71 0.64 -0.94
CA VAL A 18 4.38 -0.54 -1.74
C VAL A 18 2.91 -0.52 -2.15
N ALA A 19 1.98 -0.21 -1.24
CA ALA A 19 0.56 -0.12 -1.56
C ALA A 19 0.27 0.98 -2.60
N LEU A 20 0.89 2.16 -2.44
CA LEU A 20 0.76 3.26 -3.39
C LEU A 20 1.37 2.92 -4.75
N PHE A 21 2.53 2.26 -4.76
CA PHE A 21 3.17 1.85 -6.00
C PHE A 21 2.28 0.89 -6.80
N PHE A 22 1.79 -0.19 -6.18
CA PHE A 22 0.96 -1.17 -6.88
C PHE A 22 -0.47 -0.71 -7.17
N GLY A 23 -1.03 0.21 -6.38
CA GLY A 23 -2.37 0.74 -6.60
C GLY A 23 -2.44 1.88 -7.60
N VAL A 24 -1.40 2.71 -7.67
CA VAL A 24 -1.46 4.00 -8.38
C VAL A 24 -0.39 4.14 -9.45
N ALA A 25 0.86 3.77 -9.16
CA ALA A 25 1.95 3.98 -10.11
C ALA A 25 2.10 2.84 -11.14
N PHE A 26 1.84 1.60 -10.71
CA PHE A 26 2.03 0.41 -11.53
C PHE A 26 0.71 0.01 -12.22
N GLN A 27 0.31 0.85 -13.18
CA GLN A 27 -0.90 0.62 -13.99
C GLN A 27 -0.57 0.00 -15.34
N VAL A 28 -1.46 -0.87 -15.80
CA VAL A 28 -1.46 -1.42 -17.15
C VAL A 28 -2.71 -0.95 -17.86
N THR A 29 -2.56 -0.69 -19.15
CA THR A 29 -3.68 -0.37 -20.03
C THR A 29 -3.97 -1.57 -20.90
N SER A 30 -5.23 -1.98 -20.95
CA SER A 30 -5.71 -3.06 -21.80
C SER A 30 -6.79 -2.52 -22.72
N CYS A 31 -6.67 -2.79 -24.01
CA CYS A 31 -7.66 -2.39 -24.99
C CYS A 31 -8.42 -3.63 -25.46
N ALA A 32 -9.75 -3.55 -25.45
CA ALA A 32 -10.58 -4.51 -26.14
C ALA A 32 -10.63 -4.08 -27.61
N ASP A 33 -10.01 -4.88 -28.47
CA ASP A 33 -10.04 -4.65 -29.91
C ASP A 33 -11.47 -4.74 -30.43
N ALA A 34 -11.88 -3.71 -31.17
CA ALA A 34 -13.17 -3.73 -31.83
C ALA A 34 -13.11 -4.57 -33.10
N ILE A 35 -14.21 -5.25 -33.39
CA ILE A 35 -14.49 -5.89 -34.67
C ILE A 35 -14.42 -4.81 -35.78
N PRO A 36 -14.01 -5.12 -37.03
CA PRO A 36 -13.87 -4.10 -38.08
C PRO A 36 -15.13 -3.23 -38.22
N GLY A 37 -14.98 -1.92 -38.02
CA GLY A 37 -16.07 -0.94 -38.03
C GLY A 37 -16.56 -0.46 -36.66
N GLY A 38 -16.05 -1.01 -35.55
CA GLY A 38 -16.36 -0.56 -34.19
C GLY A 38 -15.27 0.33 -33.55
N THR A 39 -15.59 0.92 -32.40
CA THR A 39 -14.64 1.68 -31.56
C THR A 39 -14.03 0.78 -30.49
N SER A 40 -12.70 0.70 -30.45
CA SER A 40 -11.98 0.01 -29.39
C SER A 40 -12.12 0.76 -28.06
N VAL A 41 -12.26 0.01 -26.97
CA VAL A 41 -12.39 0.56 -25.62
C VAL A 41 -11.17 0.16 -24.81
N CYS A 42 -10.43 1.15 -24.32
CA CYS A 42 -9.27 0.94 -23.47
C CYS A 42 -9.61 1.22 -22.01
N THR A 43 -9.17 0.33 -21.14
CA THR A 43 -9.33 0.41 -19.68
C THR A 43 -7.94 0.32 -19.05
N SER A 44 -7.63 1.25 -18.15
CA SER A 44 -6.44 1.20 -17.31
C SER A 44 -6.78 0.72 -15.90
N GLY A 45 -5.91 -0.11 -15.34
CA GLY A 45 -6.05 -0.62 -13.99
C GLY A 45 -4.72 -1.03 -13.38
N PRO A 46 -4.67 -1.31 -12.08
CA PRO A 46 -3.45 -1.79 -11.44
C PRO A 46 -2.99 -3.11 -12.09
N ALA A 47 -1.71 -3.22 -12.42
CA ALA A 47 -1.13 -4.38 -13.10
C ALA A 47 -1.34 -5.70 -12.36
N VAL A 48 -1.35 -5.60 -11.03
CA VAL A 48 -1.56 -6.72 -10.12
C VAL A 48 -3.03 -7.02 -9.84
N GLY A 49 -3.94 -6.25 -10.44
CA GLY A 49 -5.38 -6.32 -10.21
C GLY A 49 -5.82 -5.75 -8.86
N TRP A 50 -7.08 -5.31 -8.80
CA TRP A 50 -7.66 -4.74 -7.59
C TRP A 50 -7.61 -5.64 -6.35
N PRO A 51 -7.83 -6.97 -6.43
CA PRO A 51 -7.76 -7.84 -5.26
C PRO A 51 -6.40 -7.78 -4.55
N LEU A 52 -5.29 -7.76 -5.31
CA LEU A 52 -3.96 -7.72 -4.71
C LEU A 52 -3.64 -6.33 -4.13
N VAL A 53 -4.13 -5.26 -4.76
CA VAL A 53 -4.00 -3.90 -4.20
C VAL A 53 -4.61 -3.83 -2.79
N TRP A 54 -5.79 -4.42 -2.57
CA TRP A 54 -6.42 -4.45 -1.25
C TRP A 54 -5.60 -5.23 -0.21
N VAL A 55 -4.88 -6.28 -0.62
CA VAL A 55 -3.95 -7.00 0.27
C VAL A 55 -2.81 -6.07 0.71
N PHE A 56 -2.19 -5.33 -0.23
CA PHE A 56 -1.13 -4.38 0.12
C PHE A 56 -1.63 -3.25 1.03
N VAL A 57 -2.83 -2.72 0.75
CA VAL A 57 -3.47 -1.71 1.61
C VAL A 57 -3.71 -2.27 3.02
N GLY A 58 -4.20 -3.51 3.14
CA GLY A 58 -4.38 -4.18 4.43
C GLY A 58 -3.07 -4.29 5.22
N ILE A 59 -1.99 -4.72 4.57
CA ILE A 59 -0.66 -4.81 5.19
C ILE A 59 -0.18 -3.43 5.64
N ALA A 60 -0.34 -2.41 4.81
CA ALA A 60 0.04 -1.03 5.15
C ALA A 60 -0.72 -0.52 6.39
N VAL A 61 -2.04 -0.71 6.45
CA VAL A 61 -2.87 -0.30 7.58
C VAL A 61 -2.44 -0.99 8.88
N VAL A 62 -2.23 -2.31 8.84
CA VAL A 62 -1.77 -3.08 10.01
C VAL A 62 -0.39 -2.59 10.47
N SER A 63 0.52 -2.32 9.53
CA SER A 63 1.87 -1.85 9.83
C SER A 63 1.86 -0.47 10.50
N VAL A 64 1.03 0.45 10.01
CA VAL A 64 0.82 1.77 10.62
C VAL A 64 0.20 1.65 12.01
N ALA A 65 -0.80 0.80 12.20
CA ALA A 65 -1.42 0.57 13.50
C ALA A 65 -0.41 0.01 14.53
N LEU A 66 0.44 -0.94 14.12
CA LEU A 66 1.50 -1.48 14.97
C LEU A 66 2.55 -0.42 15.31
N ALA A 67 2.96 0.40 14.35
CA ALA A 67 3.89 1.49 14.59
C ALA A 67 3.32 2.50 15.60
N ALA A 68 2.06 2.93 15.42
CA ALA A 68 1.37 3.81 16.35
C ALA A 68 1.26 3.20 17.76
N TRP A 69 0.98 1.89 17.84
CA TRP A 69 0.89 1.20 19.12
C TRP A 69 2.22 1.17 19.87
N GLN A 70 3.36 0.95 19.18
CA GLN A 70 4.68 1.01 19.81
C GLN A 70 4.99 2.41 20.35
N VAL A 71 4.69 3.45 19.58
CA VAL A 71 4.87 4.85 19.99
C VAL A 71 4.04 5.15 21.25
N VAL A 72 2.75 4.79 21.26
CA VAL A 72 1.89 4.99 22.44
C VAL A 72 2.40 4.20 23.63
N ARG A 73 2.84 2.95 23.43
CA ARG A 73 3.37 2.11 24.50
C ARG A 73 4.61 2.73 25.12
N GLU A 74 5.48 3.37 24.34
CA GLU A 74 6.68 4.03 24.84
C GLU A 74 6.37 5.31 25.60
N LEU A 75 5.44 6.13 25.10
CA LEU A 75 4.96 7.32 25.80
C LEU A 75 4.30 6.97 27.14
N ARG A 76 3.66 5.79 27.24
CA ARG A 76 3.04 5.29 28.46
C ARG A 76 4.00 4.58 29.42
N ARG A 77 5.27 4.35 29.06
CA ARG A 77 6.23 3.78 30.02
C ARG A 77 6.54 4.85 31.07
N PRO A 78 6.26 4.61 32.37
CA PRO A 78 6.67 5.53 33.41
C PRO A 78 8.19 5.68 33.33
N GLN A 79 8.67 6.92 33.22
CA GLN A 79 10.07 7.25 33.43
C GLN A 79 10.38 6.94 34.90
N ARG A 80 10.82 5.71 35.18
CA ARG A 80 11.47 5.34 36.43
C ARG A 80 12.95 5.17 36.16
#